data_AF-A0A8H8U743-F1
#
_entry.id   AF-A0A8H8U743-F1
#
_cell.length_a   1.000
_cell.length_b   1.000
_cell.length_c   1.000
_cell.angle_alpha   90.00
_cell.angle_beta   90.00
_cell.angle_gamma   90.00
#
_symmetry.space_group_name_H-M   'P 1'
#
loop_
_entity.id
_entity.type
_entity.pdbx_description
1 polymer ?
#
loop_
_entity_poly.entity_id
_entity_poly.type
_entity_poly.pdbx_seq_one_letter_code
_entity_poly.pdbx_strand_id
1 'polypeptide(L)'
;MAVVTMSGSGAAAQGFDPAGDEMQLDQSTPTSPSEVSGQEFDLDEAIMQLAGPVIDRKGEPVITGSVAASMDKSIRSVALNYMRAAKGSREALQKITEEQLDDVKLWLYGVYSLEDVNNSKFLLNVKNVLLRMQSSDIQFPAQYQQIAAALSDKFITVLETPEPDSAAPAASSNTVKAPKSSGAPKAPGEVVKCAPKQKAHPNHPIFGDKGIMHGIWVQKKKSTSYSVDEAHKVDFHVFGHNGLAVGQVWPLMVAAFRDGAHGHRVAGISGSGAGGCYSVVISGTYSDVDKDYGETIKYSSPGSLEADSKADKTSSGTSALLRSIVTGQPIRVLRSAGGHWDGKPSMGFRYDGLYSAESSTEVTKRDGGSYVQFSLRRQGGQPPIDKARPNIEERKQFKLAKAGF
;
A
#
# COMPACT_ATOMS: atom_id res chain seq x y z
N MET A 1 1.65 -5.13 77.58
CA MET A 1 2.09 -3.73 77.38
C MET A 1 1.21 -3.11 76.30
N ALA A 2 0.49 -2.03 76.66
CA ALA A 2 -0.28 -1.04 75.88
C ALA A 2 -1.07 -1.55 74.65
N VAL A 3 -2.41 -1.63 74.58
CA VAL A 3 -3.52 -0.71 74.96
C VAL A 3 -3.40 0.69 74.37
N VAL A 4 -4.17 0.97 73.31
CA VAL A 4 -4.97 2.20 73.17
C VAL A 4 -6.30 1.87 72.46
N THR A 5 -7.38 2.23 73.16
CA THR A 5 -8.81 2.24 72.79
C THR A 5 -9.25 3.64 72.29
N MET A 6 -10.48 3.73 71.78
CA MET A 6 -11.47 4.85 71.75
C MET A 6 -12.09 4.97 70.33
N SER A 7 -13.33 4.51 70.07
CA SER A 7 -14.66 5.17 70.27
C SER A 7 -14.90 6.36 69.32
N GLY A 8 -16.05 6.60 68.65
CA GLY A 8 -17.37 6.00 68.60
C GLY A 8 -18.40 6.99 67.97
N SER A 9 -19.59 6.48 67.59
CA SER A 9 -20.88 7.17 67.29
C SER A 9 -20.95 8.12 66.06
N GLY A 10 -22.07 8.32 65.37
CA GLY A 10 -23.47 7.90 65.44
C GLY A 10 -24.19 8.40 64.17
N ALA A 11 -25.03 7.58 63.55
CA ALA A 11 -26.49 7.76 63.45
C ALA A 11 -26.99 9.12 62.90
N ALA A 12 -27.66 9.09 61.72
CA ALA A 12 -29.05 9.54 61.56
C ALA A 12 -29.49 9.45 60.08
N ALA A 13 -30.60 8.75 59.88
CA ALA A 13 -31.42 8.78 58.67
C ALA A 13 -32.39 9.96 58.71
N GLN A 14 -32.71 10.52 57.55
CA GLN A 14 -33.88 11.33 57.17
C GLN A 14 -33.82 11.39 55.62
N GLY A 15 -34.77 10.94 54.80
CA GLY A 15 -36.23 10.91 54.93
C GLY A 15 -36.82 12.04 54.07
N PHE A 16 -37.86 11.73 53.29
CA PHE A 16 -38.73 12.60 52.45
C PHE A 16 -38.19 13.00 51.06
N ASP A 17 -38.93 12.89 49.94
CA ASP A 17 -40.28 12.36 49.69
C ASP A 17 -40.51 12.23 48.16
N PRO A 18 -41.34 11.28 47.67
CA PRO A 18 -41.74 11.17 46.27
C PRO A 18 -43.11 11.82 46.05
N ALA A 19 -43.19 12.86 45.22
CA ALA A 19 -44.45 13.39 44.73
C ALA A 19 -44.66 12.93 43.28
N GLY A 20 -45.57 11.96 43.12
CA GLY A 20 -46.30 11.79 41.87
C GLY A 20 -47.34 12.89 41.76
N ASP A 21 -47.62 13.30 40.53
CA ASP A 21 -48.83 14.03 40.21
C ASP A 21 -49.32 13.67 38.81
N GLU A 22 -50.61 13.89 38.65
CA GLU A 22 -51.62 13.10 37.96
C GLU A 22 -51.60 12.99 36.43
N MET A 23 -52.39 11.99 36.00
CA MET A 23 -52.90 11.75 34.65
C MET A 23 -53.52 13.00 34.00
N GLN A 24 -53.18 13.22 32.73
CA GLN A 24 -54.15 13.70 31.74
C GLN A 24 -54.13 12.80 30.51
N LEU A 25 -55.26 12.12 30.32
CA LEU A 25 -55.68 11.50 29.07
C LEU A 25 -56.08 12.61 28.11
N ASP A 26 -55.37 12.76 27.00
CA ASP A 26 -55.88 13.44 25.81
C ASP A 26 -56.04 12.42 24.68
N GLN A 27 -57.28 12.35 24.19
CA GLN A 27 -57.67 11.58 23.02
C GLN A 27 -57.44 12.45 21.78
N SER A 28 -56.47 12.09 20.95
CA SER A 28 -56.45 12.53 19.56
C SER A 28 -56.26 11.34 18.61
N THR A 29 -57.25 11.21 17.74
CA THR A 29 -57.40 10.27 16.63
C THR A 29 -56.26 10.33 15.61
N PRO A 30 -56.08 9.28 14.79
CA PRO A 30 -54.81 9.00 14.12
C PRO A 30 -54.55 9.99 12.97
N THR A 31 -53.50 10.78 13.13
CA THR A 31 -52.91 11.55 12.03
C THR A 31 -52.24 10.58 11.06
N SER A 32 -52.49 10.81 9.78
CA SER A 32 -52.04 10.03 8.64
C SER A 32 -50.51 9.82 8.60
N PRO A 33 -50.02 8.75 7.95
CA PRO A 33 -48.59 8.43 7.91
C PRO A 33 -47.89 9.28 6.85
N SER A 34 -47.69 10.55 7.17
CA SER A 34 -46.89 11.46 6.36
C SER A 34 -46.18 12.40 7.31
N GLU A 35 -44.88 12.15 7.46
CA GLU A 35 -43.83 12.98 8.10
C GLU A 35 -42.96 12.15 9.07
N VAL A 36 -42.32 11.11 8.54
CA VAL A 36 -40.94 10.86 8.95
C VAL A 36 -40.13 11.83 8.12
N SER A 37 -39.78 12.98 8.71
CA SER A 37 -38.83 13.93 8.11
C SER A 37 -37.60 13.13 7.69
N GLY A 38 -37.27 13.17 6.40
CA GLY A 38 -36.15 12.43 5.84
C GLY A 38 -34.90 12.73 6.66
N GLN A 39 -34.47 11.74 7.44
CA GLN A 39 -33.19 11.79 8.12
C GLN A 39 -32.15 11.72 7.00
N GLU A 40 -31.54 12.86 6.70
CA GLU A 40 -30.51 12.98 5.70
C GLU A 40 -29.41 11.94 6.01
N PHE A 41 -29.02 11.15 5.01
CA PHE A 41 -28.03 10.09 5.21
C PHE A 41 -26.68 10.74 5.53
N ASP A 42 -26.30 10.73 6.80
CA ASP A 42 -25.00 11.21 7.25
C ASP A 42 -23.92 10.18 6.90
N LEU A 43 -23.16 10.47 5.84
CA LEU A 43 -22.09 9.61 5.36
C LEU A 43 -20.97 9.45 6.40
N ASP A 44 -20.65 10.52 7.14
CA ASP A 44 -19.57 10.54 8.12
C ASP A 44 -19.93 9.62 9.29
N GLU A 45 -21.15 9.78 9.82
CA GLU A 45 -21.68 8.92 10.88
C GLU A 45 -21.77 7.45 10.42
N ALA A 46 -22.30 7.21 9.22
CA ALA A 46 -22.46 5.86 8.68
C ALA A 46 -21.12 5.14 8.47
N ILE A 47 -20.10 5.84 7.95
CA ILE A 47 -18.75 5.31 7.77
C ILE A 47 -18.10 5.01 9.12
N MET A 48 -18.21 5.92 10.09
CA MET A 48 -17.59 5.73 11.41
C MET A 48 -18.25 4.63 12.23
N GLN A 49 -19.59 4.49 12.15
CA GLN A 49 -20.28 3.34 12.76
C GLN A 49 -19.83 2.01 12.12
N LEU A 50 -19.57 2.00 10.81
CA LEU A 50 -19.19 0.80 10.08
C LEU A 50 -17.73 0.38 10.33
N ALA A 51 -16.81 1.34 10.24
CA ALA A 51 -15.36 1.10 10.24
C ALA A 51 -14.67 1.44 11.56
N GLY A 52 -15.23 2.32 12.39
CA GLY A 52 -14.67 2.78 13.67
C GLY A 52 -14.23 1.65 14.59
N PRO A 53 -15.07 0.65 14.89
CA PRO A 53 -14.68 -0.48 15.74
C PRO A 53 -13.51 -1.30 15.16
N VAL A 54 -13.36 -1.32 13.83
CA VAL A 54 -12.25 -2.00 13.16
C VAL A 54 -10.99 -1.16 13.22
N ILE A 55 -11.11 0.16 13.05
CA ILE A 55 -10.03 1.15 13.17
C ILE A 55 -9.48 1.14 14.59
N ASP A 56 -10.33 1.14 15.63
CA ASP A 56 -9.89 1.07 17.03
C ASP A 56 -9.07 -0.19 17.31
N ARG A 57 -9.41 -1.30 16.66
CA ARG A 57 -8.73 -2.58 16.81
C ARG A 57 -7.46 -2.71 15.96
N LYS A 58 -7.45 -2.16 14.74
CA LYS A 58 -6.41 -2.42 13.70
C LYS A 58 -5.60 -1.20 13.28
N GLY A 59 -5.99 -0.01 13.75
CA GLY A 59 -5.46 1.28 13.31
C GLY A 59 -6.14 1.79 12.03
N GLU A 60 -5.98 3.09 11.77
CA GLU A 60 -6.48 3.73 10.55
C GLU A 60 -5.72 3.21 9.30
N PRO A 61 -6.44 2.85 8.23
CA PRO A 61 -5.84 2.31 7.02
C PRO A 61 -5.26 3.43 6.13
N VAL A 62 -3.98 3.37 5.81
CA VAL A 62 -3.37 4.25 4.79
C VAL A 62 -3.66 3.69 3.39
N ILE A 63 -4.68 4.22 2.70
CA ILE A 63 -5.09 3.70 1.39
C ILE A 63 -4.23 4.28 0.28
N THR A 64 -3.16 3.55 -0.04
CA THR A 64 -2.37 3.72 -1.26
C THR A 64 -2.95 2.87 -2.41
N GLY A 65 -2.54 3.13 -3.66
CA GLY A 65 -2.96 2.33 -4.81
C GLY A 65 -2.66 0.82 -4.70
N SER A 66 -1.64 0.43 -3.93
CA SER A 66 -1.31 -0.98 -3.66
C SER A 66 -2.12 -1.58 -2.51
N VAL A 67 -2.50 -0.79 -1.50
CA VAL A 67 -3.39 -1.19 -0.39
C VAL A 67 -4.82 -1.39 -0.91
N ALA A 68 -5.31 -0.50 -1.76
CA ALA A 68 -6.58 -0.67 -2.46
C ALA A 68 -6.60 -1.94 -3.34
N ALA A 69 -5.48 -2.26 -3.99
CA ALA A 69 -5.34 -3.48 -4.79
C ALA A 69 -5.22 -4.76 -3.93
N SER A 70 -4.68 -4.66 -2.71
CA SER A 70 -4.65 -5.77 -1.74
C SER A 70 -6.05 -6.06 -1.20
N MET A 71 -6.80 -5.01 -0.86
CA MET A 71 -8.19 -5.09 -0.38
C MET A 71 -9.16 -5.52 -1.49
N ASP A 72 -8.87 -5.26 -2.77
CA ASP A 72 -9.66 -5.73 -3.93
C ASP A 72 -9.88 -7.25 -3.93
N LYS A 73 -8.92 -8.05 -3.41
CA LYS A 73 -9.10 -9.51 -3.29
C LYS A 73 -10.19 -9.88 -2.27
N SER A 74 -10.19 -9.23 -1.11
CA SER A 74 -11.18 -9.43 -0.05
C SER A 74 -12.55 -8.93 -0.50
N ILE A 75 -12.62 -7.75 -1.12
CA ILE A 75 -13.87 -7.18 -1.67
C ILE A 75 -14.47 -8.08 -2.75
N ARG A 76 -13.67 -8.60 -3.68
CA ARG A 76 -14.15 -9.55 -4.70
C ARG A 76 -14.64 -10.86 -4.10
N SER A 77 -13.97 -11.36 -3.09
CA SER A 77 -14.36 -12.60 -2.39
C SER A 77 -15.69 -12.42 -1.66
N VAL A 78 -15.84 -11.31 -0.94
CA VAL A 78 -17.08 -10.95 -0.22
C VAL A 78 -18.23 -10.76 -1.22
N ALA A 79 -18.03 -9.95 -2.27
CA ALA A 79 -19.03 -9.72 -3.31
C ALA A 79 -19.47 -11.02 -4.01
N LEU A 80 -18.54 -11.95 -4.27
CA LEU A 80 -18.87 -13.25 -4.88
C LEU A 80 -19.75 -14.12 -3.96
N ASN A 81 -19.51 -14.10 -2.66
CA ASN A 81 -20.32 -14.87 -1.71
C ASN A 81 -21.71 -14.25 -1.50
N TYR A 82 -21.83 -12.91 -1.47
CA TYR A 82 -23.14 -12.25 -1.49
C TYR A 82 -23.93 -12.53 -2.78
N MET A 83 -23.27 -12.55 -3.95
CA MET A 83 -23.91 -12.94 -5.21
C MET A 83 -24.41 -14.40 -5.20
N ARG A 84 -23.63 -15.32 -4.62
CA ARG A 84 -24.04 -16.73 -4.49
C ARG A 84 -25.21 -16.90 -3.52
N ALA A 85 -25.22 -16.12 -2.44
CA ALA A 85 -26.33 -16.11 -1.48
C ALA A 85 -27.62 -15.58 -2.12
N ALA A 86 -27.53 -14.50 -2.90
CA ALA A 86 -28.66 -13.95 -3.66
C ALA A 86 -29.21 -14.96 -4.69
N LYS A 87 -28.36 -15.85 -5.22
CA LYS A 87 -28.73 -16.95 -6.13
C LYS A 87 -29.19 -18.24 -5.43
N GLY A 88 -29.42 -18.20 -4.11
CA GLY A 88 -30.01 -19.30 -3.35
C GLY A 88 -29.04 -20.15 -2.52
N SER A 89 -27.72 -19.89 -2.55
CA SER A 89 -26.75 -20.60 -1.71
C SER A 89 -26.44 -19.81 -0.44
N ARG A 90 -27.35 -19.88 0.55
CA ARG A 90 -27.26 -19.10 1.80
C ARG A 90 -26.01 -19.42 2.63
N GLU A 91 -25.45 -20.63 2.48
CA GLU A 91 -24.22 -21.07 3.14
C GLU A 91 -22.97 -20.35 2.63
N ALA A 92 -23.07 -19.64 1.49
CA ALA A 92 -21.97 -18.84 0.96
C ALA A 92 -21.57 -17.70 1.90
N LEU A 93 -22.52 -17.15 2.67
CA LEU A 93 -22.23 -16.07 3.63
C LEU A 93 -21.38 -16.56 4.81
N GLN A 94 -21.54 -17.82 5.23
CA GLN A 94 -20.75 -18.42 6.31
C GLN A 94 -19.26 -18.60 5.94
N LYS A 95 -18.93 -18.50 4.64
CA LYS A 95 -17.55 -18.58 4.14
C LYS A 95 -16.83 -17.24 4.15
N ILE A 96 -17.54 -16.16 4.49
CA ILE A 96 -16.95 -14.84 4.64
C ILE A 96 -16.32 -14.76 6.03
N THR A 97 -15.01 -14.52 6.07
CA THR A 97 -14.29 -14.36 7.33
C THR A 97 -14.46 -12.94 7.88
N GLU A 98 -14.33 -12.78 9.21
CA GLU A 98 -14.32 -11.45 9.83
C GLU A 98 -13.21 -10.55 9.28
N GLU A 99 -12.03 -11.12 8.99
CA GLU A 99 -10.91 -10.39 8.40
C GLU A 99 -11.25 -9.83 7.01
N GLN A 100 -11.96 -10.60 6.18
CA GLN A 100 -12.42 -10.13 4.88
C GLN A 100 -13.49 -9.03 4.99
N LEU A 101 -14.36 -9.09 6.01
CA LEU A 101 -15.34 -8.03 6.26
C LEU A 101 -14.66 -6.76 6.77
N ASP A 102 -13.67 -6.89 7.66
CA ASP A 102 -12.84 -5.78 8.12
C ASP A 102 -12.13 -5.09 6.96
N ASP A 103 -11.54 -5.86 6.02
CA ASP A 103 -10.91 -5.30 4.83
C ASP A 103 -11.88 -4.47 3.98
N VAL A 104 -13.14 -4.91 3.85
CA VAL A 104 -14.17 -4.14 3.13
C VAL A 104 -14.52 -2.85 3.87
N LYS A 105 -14.66 -2.91 5.20
CA LYS A 105 -14.97 -1.74 6.04
C LYS A 105 -13.85 -0.71 6.00
N LEU A 106 -12.61 -1.15 6.18
CA LEU A 106 -11.42 -0.31 6.09
C LEU A 106 -11.21 0.26 4.68
N TRP A 107 -11.57 -0.50 3.63
CA TRP A 107 -11.55 0.02 2.27
C TRP A 107 -12.57 1.12 2.03
N LEU A 108 -13.82 0.97 2.51
CA LEU A 108 -14.84 2.02 2.39
C LEU A 108 -14.44 3.29 3.14
N TYR A 109 -13.94 3.16 4.37
CA TYR A 109 -13.39 4.29 5.14
C TYR A 109 -12.20 4.95 4.42
N GLY A 110 -11.31 4.12 3.85
CA GLY A 110 -10.16 4.62 3.13
C GLY A 110 -10.51 5.34 1.83
N VAL A 111 -11.57 4.91 1.12
CA VAL A 111 -12.13 5.61 -0.04
C VAL A 111 -12.83 6.91 0.39
N TYR A 112 -13.55 6.89 1.51
CA TYR A 112 -14.18 8.06 2.12
C TYR A 112 -13.16 9.17 2.44
N SER A 113 -12.02 8.79 3.00
CA SER A 113 -10.93 9.68 3.42
C SER A 113 -9.99 10.10 2.27
N LEU A 114 -10.31 9.76 1.01
CA LEU A 114 -9.54 10.24 -0.14
C LEU A 114 -9.89 11.71 -0.41
N GLU A 115 -8.89 12.58 -0.28
CA GLU A 115 -9.06 14.03 -0.47
C GLU A 115 -8.67 14.48 -1.89
N ASP A 116 -7.68 13.86 -2.55
CA ASP A 116 -7.29 14.20 -3.93
C ASP A 116 -6.65 13.00 -4.66
N VAL A 117 -7.14 12.65 -5.86
CA VAL A 117 -6.56 11.55 -6.65
C VAL A 117 -6.46 11.88 -8.14
N ASN A 118 -5.33 12.41 -8.58
CA ASN A 118 -5.04 12.66 -10.01
C ASN A 118 -4.70 11.39 -10.83
N ASN A 119 -5.10 10.21 -10.35
CA ASN A 119 -4.90 8.94 -11.04
C ASN A 119 -6.24 8.40 -11.59
N SER A 120 -6.55 8.79 -12.83
CA SER A 120 -7.79 8.42 -13.53
C SER A 120 -8.04 6.91 -13.58
N LYS A 121 -6.99 6.09 -13.65
CA LYS A 121 -7.10 4.62 -13.65
C LYS A 121 -7.45 4.05 -12.28
N PHE A 122 -6.93 4.64 -11.22
CA PHE A 122 -7.28 4.27 -9.85
C PHE A 122 -8.71 4.69 -9.52
N LEU A 123 -9.09 5.93 -9.83
CA LEU A 123 -10.46 6.42 -9.64
C LEU A 123 -11.49 5.60 -10.42
N LEU A 124 -11.16 5.20 -11.65
CA LEU A 124 -12.02 4.31 -12.43
C LEU A 124 -12.17 2.92 -11.77
N ASN A 125 -11.12 2.39 -11.14
CA ASN A 125 -11.21 1.13 -10.39
C ASN A 125 -12.06 1.29 -9.12
N VAL A 126 -11.87 2.36 -8.36
CA VAL A 126 -12.69 2.67 -7.16
C VAL A 126 -14.16 2.79 -7.54
N LYS A 127 -14.48 3.59 -8.57
CA LYS A 127 -15.84 3.74 -9.12
C LYS A 127 -16.45 2.39 -9.51
N ASN A 128 -15.70 1.55 -10.23
CA ASN A 128 -16.18 0.23 -10.64
C ASN A 128 -16.46 -0.72 -9.45
N VAL A 129 -15.73 -0.56 -8.34
CA VAL A 129 -15.96 -1.35 -7.11
C VAL A 129 -17.20 -0.83 -6.39
N LEU A 130 -17.35 0.48 -6.22
CA LEU A 130 -18.54 1.09 -5.59
C LEU A 130 -19.83 0.74 -6.34
N LEU A 131 -19.83 0.86 -7.68
CA LEU A 131 -20.98 0.47 -8.51
C LEU A 131 -21.31 -1.02 -8.40
N ARG A 132 -20.29 -1.88 -8.22
CA ARG A 132 -20.52 -3.31 -8.02
C ARG A 132 -21.20 -3.60 -6.69
N MET A 133 -20.87 -2.87 -5.62
CA MET A 133 -21.50 -3.03 -4.31
C MET A 133 -22.99 -2.63 -4.32
N GLN A 134 -23.39 -1.76 -5.24
CA GLN A 134 -24.77 -1.31 -5.44
C GLN A 134 -25.57 -2.20 -6.42
N SER A 135 -24.95 -3.21 -7.03
CA SER A 135 -25.62 -4.09 -7.99
C SER A 135 -26.73 -4.90 -7.30
N SER A 136 -27.91 -4.95 -7.93
CA SER A 136 -29.03 -5.80 -7.49
C SER A 136 -28.69 -7.30 -7.49
N ASP A 137 -27.67 -7.71 -8.24
CA ASP A 137 -27.17 -9.09 -8.29
C ASP A 137 -26.32 -9.45 -7.05
N ILE A 138 -25.84 -8.46 -6.31
CA ILE A 138 -24.93 -8.62 -5.17
C ILE A 138 -25.59 -7.94 -3.96
N GLN A 139 -26.39 -8.72 -3.22
CA GLN A 139 -27.14 -8.24 -2.06
C GLN A 139 -26.23 -7.97 -0.84
N PHE A 140 -25.36 -6.95 -0.94
CA PHE A 140 -24.66 -6.41 0.22
C PHE A 140 -25.65 -5.90 1.27
N PRO A 141 -25.26 -5.84 2.56
CA PRO A 141 -26.12 -5.24 3.58
C PRO A 141 -26.40 -3.77 3.25
N ALA A 142 -27.61 -3.30 3.58
CA ALA A 142 -28.10 -1.97 3.20
C ALA A 142 -27.13 -0.83 3.54
N GLN A 143 -26.52 -0.87 4.73
CA GLN A 143 -25.54 0.12 5.18
C GLN A 143 -24.33 0.25 4.22
N TYR A 144 -23.81 -0.87 3.70
CA TYR A 144 -22.69 -0.87 2.75
C TYR A 144 -23.12 -0.29 1.39
N GLN A 145 -24.36 -0.56 0.97
CA GLN A 145 -24.89 -0.07 -0.30
C GLN A 145 -25.14 1.44 -0.26
N GLN A 146 -25.68 1.96 0.85
CA GLN A 146 -25.91 3.39 1.07
C GLN A 146 -24.60 4.18 1.10
N ILE A 147 -23.60 3.68 1.85
CA ILE A 147 -22.25 4.27 1.88
C ILE A 147 -21.62 4.25 0.47
N ALA A 148 -21.72 3.13 -0.25
CA ALA A 148 -21.13 3.03 -1.58
C ALA A 148 -21.80 3.97 -2.60
N ALA A 149 -23.11 4.20 -2.47
CA ALA A 149 -23.86 5.16 -3.29
C ALA A 149 -23.41 6.60 -3.02
N ALA A 150 -23.41 7.03 -1.75
CA ALA A 150 -22.97 8.36 -1.35
C ALA A 150 -21.52 8.65 -1.74
N LEU A 151 -20.62 7.66 -1.64
CA LEU A 151 -19.25 7.79 -2.11
C LEU A 151 -19.15 7.88 -3.63
N SER A 152 -19.99 7.17 -4.38
CA SER A 152 -19.98 7.22 -5.85
C SER A 152 -20.31 8.62 -6.36
N ASP A 153 -21.27 9.29 -5.74
CA ASP A 153 -21.68 10.64 -6.09
C ASP A 153 -20.54 11.65 -5.83
N LYS A 154 -19.80 11.50 -4.72
CA LYS A 154 -18.57 12.29 -4.42
C LYS A 154 -17.53 12.20 -5.54
N PHE A 155 -17.35 11.04 -6.18
CA PHE A 155 -16.34 10.85 -7.24
C PHE A 155 -16.83 11.11 -8.67
N ILE A 156 -18.15 11.15 -8.91
CA ILE A 156 -18.72 11.50 -10.23
C ILE A 156 -18.50 13.00 -10.50
N THR A 157 -18.67 13.87 -9.51
CA THR A 157 -18.47 15.32 -9.64
C THR A 157 -17.02 15.70 -10.01
N VAL A 158 -16.03 14.91 -9.58
CA VAL A 158 -14.60 15.15 -9.87
C VAL A 158 -14.20 14.76 -11.31
N LEU A 159 -14.92 13.83 -11.94
CA LEU A 159 -14.60 13.33 -13.29
C LEU A 159 -15.29 14.12 -14.42
N GLU A 160 -16.20 15.03 -14.09
CA GLU A 160 -17.05 15.76 -15.05
C GLU A 160 -16.73 17.27 -15.17
N THR A 161 -15.73 17.79 -14.47
CA THR A 161 -15.28 19.19 -14.63
C THR A 161 -14.38 19.38 -15.87
N PRO A 162 -14.78 20.20 -16.87
CA PRO A 162 -13.94 20.49 -18.03
C PRO A 162 -12.90 21.60 -17.73
N GLU A 163 -11.67 21.39 -18.18
CA GLU A 163 -10.57 22.38 -18.19
C GLU A 163 -10.91 23.63 -19.03
N PRO A 164 -10.54 24.87 -18.62
CA PRO A 164 -10.69 26.07 -19.45
C PRO A 164 -9.51 26.29 -20.42
N ASP A 165 -9.86 26.80 -21.59
CA ASP A 165 -9.05 26.98 -22.80
C ASP A 165 -7.69 27.67 -22.69
N SER A 166 -6.72 27.20 -23.49
CA SER A 166 -5.60 28.03 -23.99
C SER A 166 -4.98 27.44 -25.28
N ALA A 167 -5.55 27.86 -26.41
CA ALA A 167 -4.93 28.19 -27.71
C ALA A 167 -3.69 27.40 -28.24
N ALA A 168 -3.92 26.68 -29.34
CA ALA A 168 -2.91 26.38 -30.37
C ALA A 168 -2.70 27.59 -31.31
N PRO A 169 -1.57 27.71 -32.05
CA PRO A 169 -1.39 27.04 -33.35
C PRO A 169 0.09 26.60 -33.60
N ALA A 170 0.55 25.87 -34.61
CA ALA A 170 0.01 25.07 -35.72
C ALA A 170 1.18 24.26 -36.34
N ALA A 171 0.83 23.17 -37.07
CA ALA A 171 1.54 22.59 -38.23
C ALA A 171 2.98 22.04 -38.03
N SER A 172 3.44 20.93 -38.60
CA SER A 172 2.94 19.95 -39.58
C SER A 172 3.99 18.81 -39.63
N SER A 173 3.56 17.55 -39.71
CA SER A 173 3.83 16.69 -40.87
C SER A 173 3.53 15.21 -40.58
N ASN A 174 2.73 14.66 -41.48
CA ASN A 174 2.13 13.33 -41.53
C ASN A 174 3.10 12.14 -41.49
N THR A 175 2.62 10.98 -41.02
CA THR A 175 2.43 9.78 -41.88
C THR A 175 1.66 8.63 -41.20
N VAL A 176 0.44 8.46 -41.69
CA VAL A 176 -0.48 7.30 -41.79
C VAL A 176 -0.02 5.91 -41.29
N LYS A 177 -0.86 5.27 -40.46
CA LYS A 177 -1.23 3.84 -40.63
C LYS A 177 -2.67 3.54 -40.16
N ALA A 178 -3.32 2.67 -40.94
CA ALA A 178 -4.76 2.42 -41.12
C ALA A 178 -5.50 1.75 -39.92
N PRO A 179 -6.86 1.71 -39.95
CA PRO A 179 -7.71 1.42 -38.79
C PRO A 179 -7.89 -0.09 -38.57
N LYS A 180 -8.10 -0.51 -37.31
CA LYS A 180 -8.61 -1.85 -36.99
C LYS A 180 -10.01 -1.77 -36.40
N SER A 181 -10.85 -2.57 -37.03
CA SER A 181 -12.29 -2.74 -36.91
C SER A 181 -12.79 -3.09 -35.51
N SER A 182 -14.00 -2.62 -35.24
CA SER A 182 -14.92 -3.04 -34.19
C SER A 182 -15.16 -4.56 -34.21
N GLY A 183 -15.09 -5.19 -33.04
CA GLY A 183 -15.48 -6.58 -32.81
C GLY A 183 -16.47 -6.67 -31.64
N ALA A 184 -17.62 -7.27 -31.92
CA ALA A 184 -18.77 -7.48 -31.04
C ALA A 184 -18.45 -8.36 -29.78
N PRO A 185 -19.32 -8.39 -28.76
CA PRO A 185 -18.99 -8.90 -27.42
C PRO A 185 -18.91 -10.43 -27.36
N LYS A 186 -17.93 -10.95 -26.60
CA LYS A 186 -17.70 -12.38 -26.40
C LYS A 186 -18.40 -12.91 -25.14
N ALA A 187 -19.02 -14.08 -25.27
CA ALA A 187 -19.78 -14.82 -24.25
C ALA A 187 -18.96 -15.22 -22.99
N PRO A 188 -19.61 -15.61 -21.87
CA PRO A 188 -18.95 -15.75 -20.57
C PRO A 188 -18.16 -17.06 -20.42
N GLY A 189 -16.88 -16.91 -20.05
CA GLY A 189 -16.31 -17.60 -18.89
C GLY A 189 -15.69 -18.98 -19.08
N GLU A 190 -14.57 -19.08 -19.81
CA GLU A 190 -13.60 -20.16 -19.56
C GLU A 190 -12.65 -19.72 -18.43
N VAL A 191 -12.66 -20.44 -17.31
CA VAL A 191 -11.74 -20.20 -16.19
C VAL A 191 -10.32 -20.55 -16.66
N VAL A 192 -9.54 -19.54 -17.04
CA VAL A 192 -8.12 -19.71 -17.37
C VAL A 192 -7.38 -20.15 -16.10
N LYS A 193 -7.11 -21.45 -15.99
CA LYS A 193 -6.27 -22.03 -14.93
C LYS A 193 -4.91 -21.33 -14.96
N CYS A 194 -4.53 -20.67 -13.87
CA CYS A 194 -3.18 -20.13 -13.72
C CYS A 194 -2.18 -21.30 -13.68
N ALA A 195 -1.10 -21.25 -14.48
CA ALA A 195 -0.05 -22.26 -14.44
C ALA A 195 0.50 -22.40 -13.00
N PRO A 196 0.82 -23.61 -12.53
CA PRO A 196 1.37 -23.82 -11.19
C PRO A 196 2.73 -23.13 -11.05
N LYS A 197 3.11 -22.77 -9.82
CA LYS A 197 4.48 -22.33 -9.54
C LYS A 197 5.42 -23.51 -9.74
N GLN A 198 6.52 -23.30 -10.45
CA GLN A 198 7.49 -24.36 -10.76
C GLN A 198 8.82 -24.05 -10.10
N LYS A 199 9.38 -25.07 -9.43
CA LYS A 199 10.78 -25.08 -9.01
C LYS A 199 11.63 -25.55 -10.19
N ALA A 200 12.77 -24.91 -10.41
CA ALA A 200 13.71 -25.37 -11.41
C ALA A 200 14.30 -26.73 -11.02
N HIS A 201 14.76 -27.48 -12.02
CA HIS A 201 15.58 -28.65 -11.75
C HIS A 201 16.83 -28.25 -10.93
N PRO A 202 17.25 -29.04 -9.92
CA PRO A 202 18.41 -28.74 -9.07
C PRO A 202 19.69 -28.36 -9.84
N ASN A 203 19.91 -28.98 -11.01
CA ASN A 203 21.08 -28.73 -11.85
C ASN A 203 20.92 -27.57 -12.85
N HIS A 204 19.81 -26.83 -12.83
CA HIS A 204 19.62 -25.71 -13.76
C HIS A 204 20.69 -24.62 -13.48
N PRO A 205 21.43 -24.12 -14.49
CA PRO A 205 22.59 -23.24 -14.27
C PRO A 205 22.25 -21.91 -13.58
N ILE A 206 21.05 -21.39 -13.80
CA ILE A 206 20.59 -20.12 -13.20
C ILE A 206 19.69 -20.29 -11.98
N PHE A 207 18.67 -21.15 -12.04
CA PHE A 207 17.64 -21.32 -11.01
C PHE A 207 17.80 -22.58 -10.15
N GLY A 208 18.75 -23.45 -10.49
CA GLY A 208 19.07 -24.64 -9.68
C GLY A 208 19.78 -24.25 -8.39
N ASP A 209 20.13 -25.23 -7.56
CA ASP A 209 20.56 -25.02 -6.17
C ASP A 209 21.88 -24.21 -6.06
N LYS A 210 22.72 -24.25 -7.10
CA LYS A 210 23.97 -23.49 -7.20
C LYS A 210 23.87 -22.23 -8.06
N GLY A 211 22.70 -21.97 -8.63
CA GLY A 211 22.49 -20.86 -9.53
C GLY A 211 22.26 -19.54 -8.79
N ILE A 212 22.48 -18.40 -9.48
CA ILE A 212 22.28 -17.07 -8.89
C ILE A 212 20.81 -16.79 -8.50
N MET A 213 19.86 -17.51 -9.11
CA MET A 213 18.42 -17.46 -8.83
C MET A 213 17.93 -18.69 -8.04
N HIS A 214 18.80 -19.40 -7.32
CA HIS A 214 18.40 -20.50 -6.44
C HIS A 214 17.29 -20.09 -5.47
N GLY A 215 16.42 -21.02 -5.07
CA GLY A 215 15.32 -20.70 -4.16
C GLY A 215 14.29 -19.69 -4.72
N ILE A 216 14.31 -19.40 -6.03
CA ILE A 216 13.29 -18.57 -6.68
C ILE A 216 12.41 -19.45 -7.58
N TRP A 217 11.11 -19.48 -7.28
CA TRP A 217 10.11 -20.16 -8.08
C TRP A 217 9.61 -19.23 -9.19
N VAL A 218 9.34 -19.83 -10.36
CA VAL A 218 8.85 -19.13 -11.53
C VAL A 218 7.43 -19.58 -11.84
N GLN A 219 6.57 -18.62 -12.18
CA GLN A 219 5.23 -18.88 -12.67
C GLN A 219 5.01 -18.08 -13.95
N LYS A 220 4.86 -18.79 -15.07
CA LYS A 220 4.56 -18.20 -16.39
C LYS A 220 3.04 -18.08 -16.57
N LYS A 221 2.54 -16.84 -16.68
CA LYS A 221 1.16 -16.54 -17.10
C LYS A 221 1.21 -15.77 -18.43
N LYS A 222 0.55 -14.61 -18.52
CA LYS A 222 0.80 -13.60 -19.57
C LYS A 222 2.13 -12.87 -19.38
N SER A 223 2.64 -12.84 -18.15
CA SER A 223 3.97 -12.36 -17.78
C SER A 223 4.63 -13.35 -16.81
N THR A 224 5.97 -13.35 -16.80
CA THR A 224 6.75 -14.15 -15.86
C THR A 224 6.69 -13.50 -14.48
N SER A 225 6.27 -14.27 -13.47
CA SER A 225 6.29 -13.85 -12.07
C SER A 225 7.23 -14.74 -11.26
N TYR A 226 7.86 -14.13 -10.25
CA TYR A 226 8.81 -14.78 -9.38
C TYR A 226 8.27 -14.82 -7.94
N SER A 227 8.59 -15.86 -7.17
CA SER A 227 8.40 -15.88 -5.72
C SER A 227 9.57 -16.56 -5.04
N VAL A 228 9.87 -16.17 -3.80
CA VAL A 228 10.92 -16.78 -3.00
C VAL A 228 10.39 -18.05 -2.35
N ASP A 229 11.22 -19.09 -2.31
CA ASP A 229 11.08 -20.24 -1.44
C ASP A 229 11.46 -19.84 -0.01
N GLU A 230 10.53 -19.90 0.93
CA GLU A 230 10.77 -19.42 2.31
C GLU A 230 11.94 -20.14 2.99
N ALA A 231 12.29 -21.36 2.59
CA ALA A 231 13.47 -22.07 3.08
C ALA A 231 14.81 -21.38 2.73
N HIS A 232 14.82 -20.52 1.73
CA HIS A 232 16.01 -19.78 1.27
C HIS A 232 15.97 -18.31 1.65
N LYS A 233 14.92 -17.85 2.33
CA LYS A 233 14.74 -16.45 2.66
C LYS A 233 15.52 -16.09 3.91
N VAL A 234 16.43 -15.15 3.76
CA VAL A 234 17.20 -14.57 4.86
C VAL A 234 16.40 -13.41 5.46
N ASP A 235 16.39 -13.32 6.79
CA ASP A 235 15.75 -12.21 7.48
C ASP A 235 16.46 -10.89 7.12
N PHE A 236 15.66 -9.88 6.76
CA PHE A 236 16.16 -8.56 6.36
C PHE A 236 16.16 -7.56 7.52
N HIS A 237 15.50 -7.86 8.65
CA HIS A 237 15.37 -7.00 9.84
C HIS A 237 16.65 -6.95 10.69
N VAL A 238 17.80 -7.00 10.03
CA VAL A 238 19.13 -7.00 10.65
C VAL A 238 19.82 -5.72 10.24
N PHE A 239 20.35 -4.96 11.19
CA PHE A 239 21.18 -3.78 10.89
C PHE A 239 22.58 -4.19 10.44
N GLY A 240 23.24 -3.32 9.67
CA GLY A 240 24.58 -3.56 9.16
C GLY A 240 24.58 -4.43 7.91
N HIS A 241 25.69 -5.13 7.67
CA HIS A 241 25.94 -5.83 6.40
C HIS A 241 25.00 -7.01 6.14
N ASN A 242 24.37 -7.59 7.18
CA ASN A 242 23.52 -8.78 7.07
C ASN A 242 24.19 -9.95 6.30
N GLY A 243 25.49 -10.16 6.55
CA GLY A 243 26.28 -11.20 5.85
C GLY A 243 26.65 -10.89 4.40
N LEU A 244 26.31 -9.70 3.88
CA LEU A 244 26.55 -9.32 2.49
C LEU A 244 27.91 -8.67 2.29
N ALA A 245 28.55 -8.99 1.18
CA ALA A 245 29.79 -8.35 0.76
C ALA A 245 29.52 -7.12 -0.11
N VAL A 246 30.23 -6.02 0.12
CA VAL A 246 30.21 -4.86 -0.78
C VAL A 246 30.58 -5.31 -2.20
N GLY A 247 29.79 -4.92 -3.20
CA GLY A 247 29.94 -5.37 -4.59
C GLY A 247 29.17 -6.65 -4.94
N GLN A 248 28.46 -7.26 -3.99
CA GLN A 248 27.50 -8.34 -4.28
C GLN A 248 26.40 -7.84 -5.20
N VAL A 249 26.01 -8.66 -6.18
CA VAL A 249 25.08 -8.29 -7.26
C VAL A 249 23.94 -9.28 -7.41
N TRP A 250 22.80 -8.77 -7.87
CA TRP A 250 21.61 -9.57 -8.14
C TRP A 250 21.00 -9.22 -9.49
N PRO A 251 20.53 -10.23 -10.26
CA PRO A 251 19.87 -9.98 -11.53
C PRO A 251 18.52 -9.27 -11.37
N LEU A 252 17.80 -9.56 -10.28
CA LEU A 252 16.44 -9.13 -10.00
C LEU A 252 16.27 -8.82 -8.51
N MET A 253 15.40 -7.87 -8.18
CA MET A 253 15.12 -7.48 -6.79
C MET A 253 14.64 -8.66 -5.93
N VAL A 254 13.93 -9.62 -6.53
CA VAL A 254 13.47 -10.83 -5.80
C VAL A 254 14.63 -11.67 -5.25
N ALA A 255 15.80 -11.68 -5.90
CA ALA A 255 16.97 -12.38 -5.40
C ALA A 255 17.67 -11.58 -4.28
N ALA A 256 17.71 -10.25 -4.39
CA ALA A 256 18.16 -9.39 -3.29
C ALA A 256 17.25 -9.51 -2.05
N PHE A 257 15.94 -9.65 -2.27
CA PHE A 257 14.95 -9.89 -1.22
C PHE A 257 15.12 -11.27 -0.57
N ARG A 258 15.36 -12.33 -1.36
CA ARG A 258 15.71 -13.66 -0.85
C ARG A 258 16.94 -13.59 0.06
N ASP A 259 17.97 -12.87 -0.35
CA ASP A 259 19.26 -12.79 0.38
C ASP A 259 19.24 -11.79 1.55
N GLY A 260 18.08 -11.23 1.92
CA GLY A 260 17.96 -10.30 3.06
C GLY A 260 18.61 -8.93 2.82
N ALA A 261 19.03 -8.64 1.58
CA ALA A 261 19.66 -7.37 1.22
C ALA A 261 18.69 -6.20 1.30
N HIS A 262 17.43 -6.45 0.92
CA HIS A 262 16.35 -5.49 1.02
C HIS A 262 15.02 -6.18 1.36
N GLY A 263 14.17 -5.57 2.18
CA GLY A 263 12.95 -6.21 2.70
C GLY A 263 11.71 -6.12 1.81
N HIS A 264 11.79 -5.43 0.67
CA HIS A 264 10.67 -5.31 -0.26
C HIS A 264 11.05 -5.68 -1.68
N ARG A 265 10.06 -6.10 -2.46
CA ARG A 265 10.25 -6.45 -3.87
C ARG A 265 10.09 -5.26 -4.82
N VAL A 266 9.53 -4.16 -4.33
CA VAL A 266 9.11 -2.99 -5.11
C VAL A 266 9.46 -1.68 -4.40
N ALA A 267 9.07 -1.54 -3.13
CA ALA A 267 9.33 -0.33 -2.36
C ALA A 267 10.84 -0.03 -2.29
N GLY A 268 11.21 1.25 -2.27
CA GLY A 268 12.60 1.68 -2.23
C GLY A 268 13.20 1.70 -0.82
N ILE A 269 12.37 1.74 0.22
CA ILE A 269 12.80 1.83 1.63
C ILE A 269 12.28 0.61 2.37
N SER A 270 13.14 -0.03 3.16
CA SER A 270 12.78 -1.10 4.08
C SER A 270 13.22 -0.72 5.49
N GLY A 271 12.28 -0.73 6.42
CA GLY A 271 12.51 -0.25 7.78
C GLY A 271 11.28 -0.33 8.66
N SER A 272 11.44 0.10 9.90
CA SER A 272 10.34 0.29 10.84
C SER A 272 10.45 1.66 11.50
N GLY A 273 9.31 2.26 11.85
CA GLY A 273 9.30 3.53 12.60
C GLY A 273 9.92 3.41 14.00
N ALA A 274 9.92 2.21 14.59
CA ALA A 274 10.49 1.96 15.91
C ALA A 274 12.02 1.78 15.87
N GLY A 275 12.52 0.95 14.95
CA GLY A 275 13.93 0.58 14.87
C GLY A 275 14.77 1.46 13.94
N GLY A 276 14.17 1.98 12.87
CA GLY A 276 14.87 2.67 11.79
C GLY A 276 14.86 1.92 10.47
N CYS A 277 15.53 2.48 9.48
CA CYS A 277 15.70 1.92 8.15
C CYS A 277 16.82 0.86 8.13
N TYR A 278 16.51 -0.32 7.60
CA TYR A 278 17.49 -1.39 7.37
C TYR A 278 18.22 -1.21 6.04
N SER A 279 17.49 -0.80 5.00
CA SER A 279 18.03 -0.68 3.65
C SER A 279 17.22 0.24 2.73
N VAL A 280 17.90 0.86 1.77
CA VAL A 280 17.31 1.65 0.69
C VAL A 280 17.80 1.20 -0.68
N VAL A 281 17.00 1.49 -1.71
CA VAL A 281 17.27 1.18 -3.11
C VAL A 281 17.23 2.47 -3.93
N ILE A 282 18.26 2.67 -4.75
CA ILE A 282 18.34 3.74 -5.74
C ILE A 282 18.08 3.13 -7.13
N SER A 283 16.86 3.35 -7.63
CA SER A 283 16.37 2.74 -8.88
C SER A 283 16.28 3.67 -10.08
N GLY A 284 16.43 4.98 -9.87
CA GLY A 284 16.21 6.02 -10.89
C GLY A 284 14.77 6.49 -11.01
N THR A 285 13.83 5.89 -10.28
CA THR A 285 12.42 6.32 -10.26
C THR A 285 12.27 7.79 -9.86
N TYR A 286 13.13 8.26 -8.96
CA TYR A 286 13.11 9.61 -8.40
C TYR A 286 14.25 10.48 -8.93
N SER A 287 14.80 10.22 -10.12
CA SER A 287 16.02 10.87 -10.63
C SER A 287 15.97 12.40 -10.73
N ASP A 288 14.78 12.97 -10.89
CA ASP A 288 14.58 14.42 -10.89
C ASP A 288 14.90 15.05 -9.53
N VAL A 289 14.54 14.37 -8.44
CA VAL A 289 14.61 14.88 -7.05
C VAL A 289 15.73 14.24 -6.22
N ASP A 290 16.13 13.00 -6.54
CA ASP A 290 17.28 12.34 -5.95
C ASP A 290 18.59 12.88 -6.55
N LYS A 291 19.64 12.91 -5.73
CA LYS A 291 21.01 13.20 -6.17
C LYS A 291 21.96 12.19 -5.56
N ASP A 292 22.62 11.40 -6.40
CA ASP A 292 23.55 10.35 -5.97
C ASP A 292 24.96 10.70 -6.42
N TYR A 293 25.85 10.87 -5.45
CA TYR A 293 27.26 11.21 -5.64
C TYR A 293 28.19 10.04 -5.24
N GLY A 294 27.64 8.83 -5.08
CA GLY A 294 28.39 7.70 -4.55
C GLY A 294 28.45 7.76 -3.02
N GLU A 295 29.43 8.48 -2.47
CA GLU A 295 29.67 8.55 -1.02
C GLU A 295 28.60 9.35 -0.26
N THR A 296 27.88 10.23 -0.96
CA THR A 296 26.75 10.98 -0.39
C THR A 296 25.55 10.90 -1.31
N ILE A 297 24.35 10.86 -0.72
CA ILE A 297 23.09 10.73 -1.43
C ILE A 297 22.09 11.71 -0.82
N LYS A 298 21.38 12.42 -1.70
CA LYS A 298 20.11 13.08 -1.38
C LYS A 298 19.00 12.14 -1.85
N TYR A 299 18.29 11.54 -0.91
CA TYR A 299 17.30 10.51 -1.14
C TYR A 299 15.91 11.00 -0.74
N SER A 300 14.93 10.90 -1.63
CA SER A 300 13.60 11.49 -1.41
C SER A 300 12.62 10.49 -0.82
N SER A 301 11.67 10.98 -0.01
CA SER A 301 10.59 10.18 0.55
C SER A 301 9.68 9.62 -0.56
N PRO A 302 9.00 8.48 -0.32
CA PRO A 302 7.99 7.97 -1.25
C PRO A 302 6.96 9.05 -1.61
N GLY A 303 6.54 9.08 -2.88
CA GLY A 303 5.56 10.05 -3.38
C GLY A 303 6.11 11.45 -3.67
N SER A 304 7.42 11.67 -3.61
CA SER A 304 8.01 13.02 -3.77
C SER A 304 7.82 13.66 -5.14
N LEU A 305 7.58 12.88 -6.21
CA LEU A 305 7.32 13.45 -7.54
C LEU A 305 5.88 13.96 -7.63
N GLU A 306 4.97 13.22 -7.01
CA GLU A 306 3.53 13.45 -7.03
C GLU A 306 3.04 14.36 -5.90
N ALA A 307 3.92 14.79 -4.99
CA ALA A 307 3.55 15.63 -3.86
C ALA A 307 2.90 16.95 -4.31
N ASP A 308 1.69 17.18 -3.83
CA ASP A 308 0.85 18.37 -4.03
C ASP A 308 0.50 19.04 -2.69
N SER A 309 0.54 18.27 -1.60
CA SER A 309 0.32 18.66 -0.22
C SER A 309 1.62 18.66 0.60
N LYS A 310 1.51 18.90 1.91
CA LYS A 310 2.68 18.89 2.81
C LYS A 310 3.30 17.49 2.89
N ALA A 311 4.61 17.45 3.10
CA ALA A 311 5.37 16.22 3.16
C ALA A 311 4.83 15.23 4.20
N ASP A 312 4.41 14.05 3.75
CA ASP A 312 4.00 12.95 4.62
C ASP A 312 5.20 12.33 5.34
N LYS A 313 5.28 12.63 6.64
CA LYS A 313 6.30 12.11 7.57
C LYS A 313 5.87 10.82 8.27
N THR A 314 4.63 10.39 8.08
CA THR A 314 4.01 9.24 8.76
C THR A 314 4.15 7.95 7.97
N SER A 315 4.37 8.03 6.66
CA SER A 315 4.62 6.84 5.82
C SER A 315 5.68 5.94 6.44
N SER A 316 5.50 4.61 6.33
CA SER A 316 6.42 3.64 6.93
C SER A 316 7.88 3.83 6.47
N GLY A 317 8.10 4.26 5.23
CA GLY A 317 9.44 4.52 4.70
C GLY A 317 10.03 5.82 5.25
N THR A 318 9.25 6.90 5.23
CA THR A 318 9.68 8.22 5.72
C THR A 318 9.98 8.15 7.23
N SER A 319 9.09 7.57 8.02
CA SER A 319 9.26 7.42 9.47
C SER A 319 10.47 6.56 9.83
N ALA A 320 10.76 5.49 9.08
CA ALA A 320 11.95 4.67 9.29
C ALA A 320 13.26 5.45 9.02
N LEU A 321 13.32 6.25 7.96
CA LEU A 321 14.50 7.09 7.68
C LEU A 321 14.66 8.23 8.69
N LEU A 322 13.56 8.86 9.10
CA LEU A 322 13.57 9.83 10.21
C LEU A 322 14.10 9.20 11.50
N ARG A 323 13.65 7.98 11.81
CA ARG A 323 14.16 7.22 12.96
C ARG A 323 15.64 6.87 12.82
N SER A 324 16.14 6.59 11.61
CA SER A 324 17.57 6.36 11.37
C SER A 324 18.44 7.57 11.66
N ILE A 325 17.94 8.80 11.48
CA ILE A 325 18.67 10.02 11.86
C ILE A 325 18.91 10.04 13.38
N VAL A 326 17.88 9.66 14.16
CA VAL A 326 17.95 9.65 15.64
C VAL A 326 18.81 8.49 16.15
N THR A 327 18.66 7.31 15.56
CA THR A 327 19.28 6.08 16.07
C THR A 327 20.71 5.88 15.57
N GLY A 328 21.10 6.52 14.47
CA GLY A 328 22.41 6.35 13.84
C GLY A 328 22.65 4.95 13.27
N GLN A 329 21.60 4.12 13.14
CA GLN A 329 21.74 2.74 12.65
C GLN A 329 22.24 2.71 11.20
N PRO A 330 23.13 1.76 10.86
CA PRO A 330 23.65 1.61 9.51
C PRO A 330 22.58 1.12 8.53
N ILE A 331 22.48 1.81 7.40
CA ILE A 331 21.52 1.55 6.31
C ILE A 331 22.27 0.90 5.15
N ARG A 332 21.83 -0.28 4.70
CA ARG A 332 22.35 -0.87 3.45
C ARG A 332 21.85 -0.08 2.24
N VAL A 333 22.74 0.29 1.33
CA VAL A 333 22.36 0.93 0.06
C VAL A 333 22.55 -0.05 -1.10
N LEU A 334 21.46 -0.28 -1.84
CA LEU A 334 21.48 -1.01 -3.10
C LEU A 334 21.29 -0.03 -4.25
N ARG A 335 22.16 -0.09 -5.27
CA ARG A 335 22.00 0.66 -6.52
C ARG A 335 21.52 -0.26 -7.62
N SER A 336 20.61 0.22 -8.46
CA SER A 336 20.19 -0.50 -9.67
C SER A 336 20.79 0.11 -10.94
N ALA A 337 20.75 -0.66 -12.03
CA ALA A 337 21.13 -0.18 -13.35
C ALA A 337 20.24 0.95 -13.91
N GLY A 338 19.05 1.18 -13.33
CA GLY A 338 18.18 2.30 -13.68
C GLY A 338 18.57 3.62 -13.02
N GLY A 339 19.52 3.65 -12.09
CA GLY A 339 19.97 4.88 -11.45
C GLY A 339 20.61 5.88 -12.43
N HIS A 340 20.88 7.10 -11.97
CA HIS A 340 21.52 8.12 -12.81
C HIS A 340 23.02 8.28 -12.55
N TRP A 341 23.50 8.06 -11.32
CA TRP A 341 24.93 8.16 -10.99
C TRP A 341 25.81 7.29 -11.90
N ASP A 342 26.96 7.81 -12.30
CA ASP A 342 27.89 7.12 -13.21
C ASP A 342 28.46 5.84 -12.63
N GLY A 343 28.55 5.74 -11.31
CA GLY A 343 29.02 4.54 -10.62
C GLY A 343 27.98 3.44 -10.45
N LYS A 344 26.74 3.61 -10.95
CA LYS A 344 25.69 2.57 -10.90
C LYS A 344 26.13 1.25 -11.56
N PRO A 345 25.58 0.09 -11.15
CA PRO A 345 25.89 -1.15 -11.85
C PRO A 345 25.36 -1.11 -13.28
N SER A 346 26.06 -1.74 -14.21
CA SER A 346 25.65 -1.82 -15.62
C SER A 346 24.44 -2.75 -15.85
N MET A 347 24.09 -3.61 -14.89
CA MET A 347 22.92 -4.47 -14.94
C MET A 347 22.48 -4.91 -13.53
N GLY A 348 21.18 -5.11 -13.33
CA GLY A 348 20.65 -5.66 -12.08
C GLY A 348 20.78 -4.68 -10.90
N PHE A 349 21.05 -5.22 -9.72
CA PHE A 349 21.25 -4.52 -8.46
C PHE A 349 22.63 -4.83 -7.89
N ARG A 350 23.24 -3.88 -7.19
CA ARG A 350 24.52 -4.05 -6.49
C ARG A 350 24.42 -3.45 -5.09
N TYR A 351 24.96 -4.17 -4.10
CA TYR A 351 25.09 -3.66 -2.74
C TYR A 351 26.36 -2.82 -2.61
N ASP A 352 26.20 -1.55 -2.25
CA ASP A 352 27.29 -0.55 -2.25
C ASP A 352 27.75 -0.15 -0.82
N GLY A 353 27.33 -0.93 0.17
CA GLY A 353 27.78 -0.79 1.57
C GLY A 353 26.78 -0.07 2.47
N LEU A 354 27.29 0.29 3.66
CA LEU A 354 26.54 0.93 4.74
C LEU A 354 26.64 2.45 4.67
N TYR A 355 25.53 3.10 4.97
CA TYR A 355 25.37 4.56 5.00
C TYR A 355 24.66 4.94 6.31
N SER A 356 24.90 6.16 6.78
CA SER A 356 24.16 6.78 7.88
C SER A 356 23.22 7.85 7.31
N ALA A 357 22.02 7.96 7.89
CA ALA A 357 21.15 9.11 7.66
C ALA A 357 21.62 10.27 8.56
N GLU A 358 22.11 11.35 7.95
CA GLU A 358 22.68 12.49 8.70
C GLU A 358 21.64 13.55 9.03
N SER A 359 20.73 13.82 8.10
CA SER A 359 19.72 14.86 8.24
C SER A 359 18.57 14.66 7.26
N SER A 360 17.50 15.41 7.49
CA SER A 360 16.37 15.54 6.57
C SER A 360 16.00 17.01 6.38
N THR A 361 15.58 17.36 5.18
CA THR A 361 15.04 18.69 4.84
C THR A 361 13.70 18.50 4.15
N GLU A 362 12.74 19.35 4.46
CA GLU A 362 11.50 19.44 3.70
C GLU A 362 11.72 20.33 2.49
N VAL A 363 11.49 19.80 1.29
CA VAL A 363 11.71 20.48 0.02
C VAL A 363 10.35 20.79 -0.59
N THR A 364 10.05 22.07 -0.77
CA THR A 364 8.86 22.53 -1.49
C THR A 364 9.11 22.46 -3.00
N LYS A 365 8.19 21.84 -3.75
CA LYS A 365 8.30 21.82 -5.21
C LYS A 365 7.84 23.16 -5.80
N ARG A 366 8.21 23.42 -7.06
CA ARG A 366 7.86 24.70 -7.71
C ARG A 366 6.36 24.83 -7.98
N ASP A 367 5.71 23.70 -8.23
CA ASP A 367 4.29 23.51 -8.55
C ASP A 367 3.40 23.39 -7.31
N GLY A 368 3.94 23.55 -6.10
CA GLY A 368 3.23 23.31 -4.85
C GLY A 368 3.53 21.94 -4.26
N GLY A 369 3.10 21.72 -3.02
CA GLY A 369 3.45 20.54 -2.23
C GLY A 369 4.90 20.51 -1.74
N SER A 370 5.17 19.60 -0.82
CA SER A 370 6.52 19.35 -0.29
C SER A 370 6.78 17.87 -0.05
N TYR A 371 8.06 17.50 -0.04
CA TYR A 371 8.50 16.15 0.29
C TYR A 371 9.71 16.19 1.23
N VAL A 372 10.00 15.07 1.90
CA VAL A 372 11.19 14.97 2.75
C VAL A 372 12.35 14.46 1.91
N GLN A 373 13.47 15.17 1.93
CA GLN A 373 14.73 14.73 1.35
C GLN A 373 15.74 14.43 2.45
N PHE A 374 16.30 13.23 2.42
CA PHE A 374 17.27 12.71 3.37
C PHE A 374 18.69 12.85 2.84
N SER A 375 19.61 13.26 3.70
CA SER A 375 21.05 13.26 3.43
C SER A 375 21.65 11.97 3.99
N LEU A 376 22.08 11.07 3.10
CA LEU A 376 22.78 9.84 3.48
C LEU A 376 24.27 9.98 3.19
N ARG A 377 25.12 9.51 4.10
CA ARG A 377 26.58 9.45 3.92
C ARG A 377 27.09 8.04 4.11
N ARG A 378 27.98 7.62 3.22
CA ARG A 378 28.63 6.31 3.30
C ARG A 378 29.52 6.24 4.53
N GLN A 379 29.42 5.13 5.26
CA GLN A 379 30.26 4.87 6.42
C GLN A 379 31.68 4.50 5.99
N GLY A 380 32.67 4.86 6.80
CA GLY A 380 34.05 4.42 6.64
C GLY A 380 34.25 2.96 7.09
N GLY A 381 35.47 2.43 6.92
CA GLY A 381 35.83 1.09 7.42
C GLY A 381 35.32 -0.10 6.59
N GLN A 382 34.79 0.16 5.39
CA GLN A 382 34.34 -0.84 4.44
C GLN A 382 35.07 -0.68 3.09
N PRO A 383 35.15 -1.71 2.23
CA PRO A 383 35.76 -1.61 0.91
C PRO A 383 35.16 -0.46 0.08
N PRO A 384 35.89 0.10 -0.90
CA PRO A 384 35.33 1.11 -1.81
C PRO A 384 34.15 0.56 -2.62
N ILE A 385 33.32 1.46 -3.17
CA ILE A 385 32.22 1.06 -4.06
C ILE A 385 32.80 0.34 -5.30
N ASP A 386 32.42 -0.92 -5.48
CA ASP A 386 32.93 -1.74 -6.59
C ASP A 386 32.17 -1.45 -7.91
N LYS A 387 32.64 -0.42 -8.60
CA LYS A 387 32.08 0.01 -9.90
C LYS A 387 32.31 -1.00 -11.02
N ALA A 388 33.20 -1.99 -10.86
CA ALA A 388 33.48 -2.99 -11.88
C ALA A 388 32.41 -4.10 -11.93
N ARG A 389 31.56 -4.19 -10.90
CA ARG A 389 30.51 -5.20 -10.78
C ARG A 389 29.16 -4.66 -11.31
N PRO A 390 28.36 -5.48 -12.01
CA PRO A 390 28.62 -6.88 -12.38
C PRO A 390 29.64 -7.04 -13.51
N ASN A 391 30.45 -8.10 -13.44
CA ASN A 391 31.42 -8.44 -14.49
C ASN A 391 30.74 -9.03 -15.75
N ILE A 392 31.52 -9.35 -16.80
CA ILE A 392 30.98 -9.86 -18.07
C ILE A 392 30.15 -11.14 -17.87
N GLU A 393 30.64 -12.07 -17.06
CA GLU A 393 29.99 -13.37 -16.87
C GLU A 393 28.69 -13.24 -16.07
N GLU A 394 28.70 -12.43 -15.03
CA GLU A 394 27.49 -12.12 -14.25
C GLU A 394 26.43 -11.46 -15.12
N ARG A 395 26.81 -10.54 -16.01
CA ARG A 395 25.86 -9.95 -16.96
C ARG A 395 25.27 -10.97 -17.92
N LYS A 396 26.01 -12.02 -18.32
CA LYS A 396 25.44 -13.12 -19.12
C LYS A 396 24.42 -13.89 -18.28
N GLN A 397 24.77 -14.26 -17.05
CA GLN A 397 23.85 -14.94 -16.14
C GLN A 397 22.59 -14.09 -15.86
N PHE A 398 22.73 -12.77 -15.74
CA PHE A 398 21.60 -11.86 -15.49
C PHE A 398 20.64 -11.81 -16.68
N LYS A 399 21.15 -11.85 -17.91
CA LYS A 399 20.32 -11.97 -19.12
C LYS A 399 19.54 -13.29 -19.11
N LEU A 400 20.19 -14.39 -18.76
CA LEU A 400 19.54 -15.70 -18.66
C LEU A 400 18.49 -15.73 -17.54
N ALA A 401 18.77 -15.13 -16.38
CA ALA A 401 17.81 -14.99 -15.29
C ALA A 401 16.56 -14.22 -15.72
N LYS A 402 16.72 -13.14 -16.50
CA LYS A 402 15.57 -12.36 -17.01
C LYS A 402 14.72 -13.13 -18.03
N ALA A 403 15.32 -14.04 -18.80
CA ALA A 403 14.60 -14.90 -19.73
C ALA A 403 13.72 -15.95 -19.01
N GLY A 404 14.02 -16.25 -17.74
CA GLY A 404 13.38 -17.32 -16.99
C GLY A 404 13.94 -18.71 -17.34
N PHE A 405 13.25 -19.76 -16.91
CA PHE A 405 13.48 -21.14 -17.33
C PHE A 405 12.17 -21.75 -17.80
#